data_AF-A0AAV3FB63-F1
#
_entry.id   AF-A0AAV3FB63-F1
#
_cell.length_a   1.000
_cell.length_b   1.000
_cell.length_c   1.000
_cell.angle_alpha   90.00
_cell.angle_beta   90.00
_cell.angle_gamma   90.00
#
_symmetry.space_group_name_H-M   'P 1'
#
loop_
_entity.id
_entity.type
_entity.pdbx_description
1 polymer ?
#
loop_
_entity_poly.entity_id
_entity_poly.type
_entity_poly.pdbx_seq_one_letter_code
_entity_poly.pdbx_strand_id
1 'polypeptide(L)' 'MSDLSLIFQIAGVGIVLVILDKVLDQSGKKEYATLANIVGVVIILTMMIQLISRLFSSVKSMFLF' A
#
# COMPACT_ATOMS: atom_id res chain seq x y z
N MET A 1 -18.08 -3.52 9.23
CA MET A 1 -17.91 -2.68 8.03
C MET A 1 -16.50 -2.10 8.14
N SER A 2 -15.47 -2.49 7.39
CA SER A 2 -15.41 -3.21 6.12
C SER A 2 -13.93 -3.58 5.85
N ASP A 3 -13.51 -4.83 6.03
CA ASP A 3 -12.15 -5.28 5.66
C ASP A 3 -11.84 -4.99 4.18
N LEU A 4 -12.90 -4.98 3.36
CA LEU A 4 -12.89 -4.53 1.97
C LEU A 4 -12.35 -3.10 1.81
N SER A 5 -12.61 -2.18 2.75
CA SER A 5 -12.16 -0.78 2.66
C SER A 5 -10.65 -0.65 2.68
N LEU A 6 -9.95 -1.50 3.45
CA LEU A 6 -8.48 -1.50 3.47
C LEU A 6 -7.91 -2.01 2.14
N ILE A 7 -8.50 -3.06 1.57
CA ILE A 7 -8.10 -3.59 0.26
C ILE A 7 -8.34 -2.54 -0.82
N PHE A 8 -9.49 -1.87 -0.82
CA PHE A 8 -9.79 -0.77 -1.74
C PHE A 8 -8.83 0.41 -1.56
N GLN A 9 -8.43 0.73 -0.34
CA GLN A 9 -7.47 1.79 -0.07
C GLN A 9 -6.09 1.46 -0.67
N ILE A 10 -5.64 0.22 -0.55
CA ILE A 10 -4.37 -0.24 -1.13
C ILE A 10 -4.43 -0.24 -2.66
N ALA A 11 -5.54 -0.69 -3.24
CA ALA A 11 -5.77 -0.60 -4.69
C ALA A 11 -5.75 0.86 -5.17
N GLY A 12 -6.37 1.79 -4.42
CA GLY A 12 -6.34 3.22 -4.71
C GLY A 12 -4.93 3.80 -4.69
N VAL A 13 -4.12 3.47 -3.68
CA VAL A 13 -2.70 3.86 -3.62
C VAL A 13 -1.93 3.32 -4.82
N GLY A 14 -2.18 2.07 -5.24
CA GLY A 14 -1.58 1.48 -6.43
C GLY A 14 -1.90 2.25 -7.72
N ILE A 15 -3.16 2.66 -7.91
CA ILE A 15 -3.58 3.48 -9.06
C ILE A 15 -2.83 4.81 -9.06
N VAL A 16 -2.78 5.49 -7.90
CA VAL A 16 -2.08 6.78 -7.77
C VAL A 16 -0.59 6.64 -8.11
N LEU A 17 0.07 5.58 -7.64
CA LEU A 17 1.49 5.32 -7.93
C LEU A 17 1.74 5.15 -9.43
N VAL A 18 0.90 4.40 -10.13
CA VAL A 18 1.02 4.20 -11.59
C VAL A 18 0.82 5.51 -12.35
N ILE A 19 -0.13 6.35 -11.92
CA ILE A 19 -0.34 7.67 -12.52
C ILE A 19 0.88 8.57 -12.25
N LEU A 20 1.40 8.56 -11.02
CA LEU A 20 2.56 9.38 -10.64
C LEU A 20 3.81 9.00 -11.45
N ASP A 21 4.06 7.70 -11.61
CA ASP A 21 5.17 7.16 -12.40
C ASP A 21 5.09 7.64 -13.86
N LYS A 22 3.91 7.52 -14.50
CA LYS A 22 3.68 8.02 -15.86
C LYS A 22 3.88 9.53 -15.98
N VAL A 23 3.40 10.31 -15.01
CA VAL A 23 3.53 11.77 -15.02
C VAL A 23 5.00 12.20 -14.85
N LEU A 24 5.75 11.54 -13.97
CA LEU A 24 7.17 11.81 -13.74
C LEU A 24 8.02 11.43 -14.96
N ASP A 25 7.72 10.30 -15.59
CA ASP A 25 8.41 9.85 -16.81
C ASP A 25 8.12 10.79 -18.00
N GLN A 26 6.86 11.22 -18.19
CA GLN A 26 6.51 12.24 -19.19
C GLN A 26 7.15 13.60 -18.92
N SER A 27 7.46 13.92 -17.66
CA SER A 27 8.14 15.17 -17.28
C SER A 27 9.66 15.11 -17.49
N GLY A 28 10.20 14.00 -18.02
CA GLY A 28 11.64 13.79 -18.19
C GLY A 28 12.38 13.52 -16.87
N LYS A 29 11.65 13.24 -15.78
CA LYS A 29 12.19 13.05 -14.42
C LYS A 29 12.22 11.57 -14.04
N LYS A 30 12.81 10.74 -14.90
CA LYS A 30 12.82 9.27 -14.75
C LYS A 30 13.49 8.77 -13.46
N GLU A 31 14.51 9.47 -12.98
CA GLU A 31 15.16 9.15 -11.70
C GLU A 31 14.18 9.29 -10.52
N TYR A 32 13.37 10.35 -10.52
CA TYR A 32 12.35 10.56 -9.50
C TYR A 32 11.20 9.57 -9.62
N ALA A 33 10.80 9.16 -10.82
CA ALA A 33 9.81 8.09 -11.04
C ALA A 33 10.27 6.78 -10.40
N THR A 34 11.54 6.41 -10.62
CA THR A 34 12.14 5.20 -10.05
C THR A 34 12.16 5.22 -8.52
N LEU A 35 12.58 6.35 -7.93
CA LEU A 35 12.57 6.52 -6.47
C LEU A 35 11.15 6.51 -5.90
N ALA A 36 10.19 7.14 -6.58
CA ALA A 36 8.79 7.14 -6.18
C ALA A 36 8.17 5.73 -6.21
N ASN A 37 8.56 4.90 -7.18
CA ASN A 37 8.12 3.51 -7.27
C ASN A 37 8.62 2.69 -6.06
N ILE A 38 9.90 2.84 -5.70
CA ILE A 38 10.48 2.18 -4.51
C ILE A 38 9.72 2.60 -3.24
N VAL A 39 9.48 3.90 -3.06
CA VAL A 39 8.70 4.42 -1.91
C VAL A 39 7.27 3.88 -1.93
N GLY A 40 6.65 3.82 -3.11
CA GLY A 40 5.32 3.26 -3.30
C GLY A 40 5.20 1.81 -2.83
N VAL A 41 6.18 0.98 -3.18
CA VAL A 41 6.26 -0.41 -2.73
C VAL A 41 6.36 -0.48 -1.20
N VAL A 42 7.23 0.33 -0.58
CA VAL A 42 7.39 0.37 0.89
C VAL A 42 6.08 0.77 1.59
N ILE A 43 5.34 1.74 1.04
CA ILE A 43 4.04 2.16 1.57
C ILE A 43 3.05 0.99 1.52
N ILE A 44 2.93 0.31 0.37
CA ILE A 44 2.02 -0.83 0.21
C ILE A 44 2.37 -1.96 1.18
N LEU A 45 3.66 -2.28 1.32
CA LEU A 45 4.13 -3.30 2.26
C LEU A 45 3.78 -2.94 3.70
N THR A 46 3.93 -1.67 4.08
CA THR A 46 3.56 -1.20 5.43
C THR A 46 2.06 -1.37 5.70
N MET A 47 1.22 -1.06 4.72
CA MET A 47 -0.24 -1.27 4.81
C MET A 47 -0.59 -2.77 4.92
N MET A 48 0.12 -3.63 4.19
CA MET A 48 -0.03 -5.09 4.29
C MET A 48 0.33 -5.62 5.69
N ILE A 49 1.44 -5.15 6.27
CA ILE A 49 1.87 -5.54 7.62
C ILE A 49 0.80 -5.18 8.66
N GLN A 50 0.19 -3.99 8.56
CA GLN A 50 -0.89 -3.60 9.48
C GLN A 50 -2.12 -4.51 9.35
N LEU A 51 -2.46 -4.93 8.13
CA LEU A 51 -3.55 -5.87 7.85
C LEU A 51 -3.27 -7.22 8.51
N ILE A 52 -2.07 -7.76 8.31
CA ILE A 52 -1.64 -9.03 8.94
C ILE A 52 -1.65 -8.91 10.47
N SER A 53 -1.16 -7.80 11.02
CA SER A 53 -1.16 -7.55 12.47
C SER A 53 -2.57 -7.53 13.06
N ARG A 54 -3.55 -6.94 12.36
CA ARG A 54 -4.97 -6.97 12.75
C ARG A 54 -5.54 -8.38 12.73
N LEU A 55 -5.21 -9.18 11.71
CA LEU A 55 -5.62 -10.58 11.63
C LEU A 55 -5.02 -11.39 12.80
N PHE A 56 -3.73 -11.23 13.06
CA PHE A 56 -3.07 -11.87 14.21
C PHE A 56 -3.70 -11.46 15.54
N SER A 57 -4.02 -10.18 15.72
CA SER A 57 -4.69 -9.69 16.93
C SER A 57 -6.09 -10.27 17.08
N SER A 58 -6.82 -10.39 15.97
CA SER A 58 -8.15 -11.01 15.96
C SER A 58 -8.07 -12.48 16.34
N VAL A 59 -7.13 -13.23 15.74
CA VAL A 59 -6.87 -14.63 16.11
C VAL A 59 -6.52 -14.74 17.59
N LYS A 60 -5.58 -13.92 18.10
CA LYS A 60 -5.20 -13.93 19.51
C LYS A 60 -6.39 -13.68 20.44
N SER A 61 -7.27 -12.74 20.09
CA SER A 61 -8.48 -12.44 20.88
C SER A 61 -9.48 -13.60 20.94
N MET A 62 -9.56 -14.42 19.89
CA MET A 62 -10.44 -15.60 19.86
C MET A 62 -9.90 -16.74 20.73
N PHE A 63 -8.59 -16.79 20.94
CA PHE A 63 -7.93 -17.81 21.77
C PHE A 63 -7.72 -17.37 23.24
N LEU A 64 -8.34 -16.28 23.71
CA LEU A 64 -8.34 -15.84 25.12
C LEU A 64 -6.92 -15.69 25.74
N PHE A 65 -5.97 -15.12 24.99
CA PHE A 65 -4.65 -14.66 25.49
C PHE A 65 -4.50 -13.15 25.48
#